data_AF-A0A9R1XKC7-F1
#
_entry.id   AF-A0A9R1XKC7-F1
#
_cell.length_a   1.000
_cell.length_b   1.000
_cell.length_c   1.000
_cell.angle_alpha   90.00
_cell.angle_beta   90.00
_cell.angle_gamma   90.00
#
_symmetry.space_group_name_H-M   'P 1'
#
loop_
_entity.id
_entity.type
_entity.pdbx_description
1 polymer ?
#
loop_
_entity_poly.entity_id
_entity_poly.type
_entity_poly.pdbx_seq_one_letter_code
_entity_poly.pdbx_strand_id
1 'polypeptide(L)'
;MESDSASDHDEDSKQRVGKEATKLSTFEGLVARTMVPITYDSWLKVSEGVREGLWQYVLFVVDPKSRKQILQSIGKKWRNFKHYLYAKFIKNRSKDPKANLFKPPKDYPFIKKEDWKVFVSHRVTKKWEEKSMKAKNTRAHHKYNHRLSKKGYDGLINDIMQETGKTEEEINRTVLWKKARELKIGGYDADMKTIVDKIDERRLSLLRRAMSVVKGLFSRVEEELIQASTHLYQINVRYTLGKHTHTRTRVYNRTRVYSRTRMYGRT
;
A
#
# COMPACT_ATOMS: atom_id res chain seq x y z
N MET A 1 18.60 14.88 12.25
CA MET A 1 17.23 15.21 12.68
C MET A 1 16.28 14.55 11.71
N GLU A 2 15.94 13.30 12.03
CA GLU A 2 14.84 12.55 11.42
C GLU A 2 13.56 13.38 11.50
N SER A 3 12.87 13.48 10.38
CA SER A 3 11.44 13.79 10.38
C SER A 3 10.73 12.51 9.97
N ASP A 4 10.43 11.70 10.99
CA ASP A 4 9.38 10.69 10.91
C ASP A 4 8.08 11.42 10.56
N SER A 5 7.76 11.43 9.27
CA SER A 5 6.41 11.69 8.80
C SER A 5 5.63 10.40 9.01
N ALA A 6 5.20 10.21 10.26
CA ALA A 6 4.13 9.30 10.60
C ALA A 6 2.97 9.59 9.63
N SER A 7 2.71 8.62 8.77
CA SER A 7 1.54 8.58 7.92
C SER A 7 0.33 8.49 8.85
N ASP A 8 -0.25 9.62 9.20
CA ASP A 8 -1.61 9.71 9.74
C ASP A 8 -2.55 9.05 8.72
N HIS A 9 -2.72 7.75 8.87
CA HIS A 9 -3.77 7.02 8.19
C HIS A 9 -5.07 7.47 8.85
N ASP A 10 -5.83 8.33 8.16
CA ASP A 10 -7.23 8.63 8.48
C ASP A 10 -8.00 7.30 8.59
N GLU A 11 -8.12 6.77 9.81
CA GLU A 11 -8.89 5.56 10.16
C GLU A 11 -10.36 5.69 9.69
N ASP A 12 -10.79 6.95 9.55
CA ASP A 12 -12.09 7.42 9.06
C ASP A 12 -12.31 7.23 7.53
N SER A 13 -11.29 6.76 6.79
CA SER A 13 -11.31 6.60 5.32
C SER A 13 -11.38 5.15 4.81
N LYS A 14 -11.32 4.16 5.71
CA LYS A 14 -11.27 2.73 5.35
C LYS A 14 -12.57 2.28 4.67
N GLN A 15 -12.45 1.66 3.49
CA GLN A 15 -13.58 1.12 2.74
C GLN A 15 -14.13 -0.13 3.44
N ARG A 16 -15.46 -0.21 3.48
CA ARG A 16 -16.17 -1.41 3.96
C ARG A 16 -15.90 -2.60 3.04
N VAL A 17 -15.56 -3.75 3.63
CA VAL A 17 -15.23 -4.98 2.92
C VAL A 17 -16.31 -6.04 3.14
N GLY A 18 -16.50 -6.94 2.17
CA GLY A 18 -17.38 -8.10 2.30
C GLY A 18 -18.70 -8.03 1.51
N LYS A 19 -19.50 -9.09 1.65
CA LYS A 19 -20.78 -9.26 0.92
C LYS A 19 -21.80 -8.19 1.33
N GLU A 20 -21.93 -7.92 2.62
CA GLU A 20 -22.85 -6.90 3.15
C GLU A 20 -22.45 -5.48 2.71
N ALA A 21 -21.15 -5.17 2.69
CA ALA A 21 -20.65 -3.92 2.14
C ALA A 21 -21.04 -3.72 0.67
N THR A 22 -21.05 -4.81 -0.12
CA THR A 22 -21.47 -4.78 -1.53
C THR A 22 -22.97 -4.52 -1.66
N LYS A 23 -23.81 -5.17 -0.85
CA LYS A 23 -25.27 -4.94 -0.82
C LYS A 23 -25.60 -3.51 -0.42
N LEU A 24 -24.98 -3.02 0.66
CA LEU A 24 -25.13 -1.63 1.12
C LEU A 24 -24.72 -0.64 0.02
N SER A 25 -23.59 -0.89 -0.66
CA SER A 25 -23.15 -0.05 -1.78
C SER A 25 -24.19 0.00 -2.91
N THR A 26 -24.83 -1.12 -3.25
CA THR A 26 -25.94 -1.13 -4.21
C THR A 26 -27.14 -0.32 -3.71
N PHE A 27 -27.51 -0.47 -2.45
CA PHE A 27 -28.61 0.27 -1.82
C PHE A 27 -28.34 1.79 -1.79
N GLU A 28 -27.16 2.22 -1.37
CA GLU A 28 -26.71 3.62 -1.44
C GLU A 28 -26.81 4.16 -2.89
N GLY A 29 -26.56 3.31 -3.89
CA GLY A 29 -26.71 3.67 -5.30
C GLY A 29 -28.15 3.83 -5.75
N LEU A 30 -29.09 3.08 -5.17
CA LEU A 30 -30.51 3.30 -5.37
C LEU A 30 -30.93 4.65 -4.76
N VAL A 31 -30.60 4.86 -3.49
CA VAL A 31 -30.88 6.09 -2.73
C VAL A 31 -30.32 7.33 -3.45
N ALA A 32 -29.07 7.27 -3.90
CA ALA A 32 -28.42 8.35 -4.64
C ALA A 32 -29.15 8.72 -5.94
N ARG A 33 -29.83 7.76 -6.59
CA ARG A 33 -30.52 7.97 -7.86
C ARG A 33 -31.92 8.53 -7.66
N THR A 34 -32.63 8.05 -6.64
CA THR A 34 -34.05 8.36 -6.43
C THR A 34 -34.26 9.61 -5.57
N MET A 35 -33.40 9.84 -4.57
CA MET A 35 -33.64 10.88 -3.55
C MET A 35 -32.81 12.15 -3.74
N VAL A 36 -31.74 12.12 -4.55
CA VAL A 36 -30.89 13.29 -4.77
C VAL A 36 -31.23 13.95 -6.11
N PRO A 37 -31.77 15.18 -6.13
CA PRO A 37 -32.10 15.87 -7.36
C PRO A 37 -30.90 15.99 -8.31
N ILE A 38 -31.13 15.73 -9.59
CA ILE A 38 -30.09 15.86 -10.63
C ILE A 38 -29.78 17.32 -10.98
N THR A 39 -30.61 18.26 -10.52
CA THR A 39 -30.51 19.71 -10.75
C THR A 39 -29.30 20.33 -10.05
N TYR A 40 -28.84 19.77 -8.91
CA TYR A 40 -27.66 20.28 -8.21
C TYR A 40 -26.38 20.17 -9.07
N ASP A 41 -25.60 21.25 -9.17
CA ASP A 41 -24.33 21.24 -9.92
C ASP A 41 -23.26 20.34 -9.31
N SER A 42 -23.18 20.34 -7.98
CA SER A 42 -22.12 19.72 -7.20
C SER A 42 -22.70 19.15 -5.91
N TRP A 43 -22.09 18.07 -5.43
CA TRP A 43 -22.45 17.44 -4.17
C TRP A 43 -22.33 18.42 -2.99
N LEU A 44 -21.35 19.32 -3.06
CA LEU A 44 -21.12 20.31 -2.02
C LEU A 44 -22.28 21.31 -1.87
N LYS A 45 -23.03 21.56 -2.95
CA LYS A 45 -24.21 22.45 -2.96
C LYS A 45 -25.51 21.77 -2.53
N VAL A 46 -25.51 20.44 -2.34
CA VAL A 46 -26.68 19.73 -1.82
C VAL A 46 -26.94 20.23 -0.40
N SER A 47 -28.17 20.68 -0.14
CA SER A 47 -28.55 21.26 1.15
C SER A 47 -28.40 20.27 2.29
N GLU A 48 -28.18 20.79 3.50
CA GLU A 48 -28.04 19.95 4.69
C GLU A 48 -29.33 19.16 4.96
N GLY A 49 -30.51 19.75 4.77
CA GLY A 49 -31.78 19.03 4.91
C GLY A 49 -31.90 17.81 3.99
N VAL A 50 -31.41 17.88 2.75
CA VAL A 50 -31.36 16.70 1.86
C VAL A 50 -30.35 15.68 2.36
N ARG A 51 -29.17 16.12 2.82
CA ARG A 51 -28.17 15.19 3.39
C ARG A 51 -28.68 14.50 4.65
N GLU A 52 -29.43 15.20 5.48
CA GLU A 52 -30.06 14.63 6.67
C GLU A 52 -31.17 13.66 6.31
N GLY A 53 -32.03 13.99 5.34
CA GLY A 53 -33.04 13.05 4.84
C GLY A 53 -32.43 11.76 4.28
N LEU A 54 -31.31 11.88 3.54
CA LEU A 54 -30.57 10.71 3.07
C LEU A 54 -29.99 9.90 4.23
N TRP A 55 -29.46 10.57 5.25
CA TRP A 55 -28.89 9.94 6.43
C TRP A 55 -29.94 9.17 7.23
N GLN A 56 -31.08 9.79 7.54
CA GLN A 56 -32.19 9.13 8.22
C GLN A 56 -32.70 7.91 7.45
N TYR A 57 -32.73 8.00 6.11
CA TYR A 57 -33.15 6.89 5.26
C TYR A 57 -32.17 5.70 5.26
N VAL A 58 -30.89 5.89 5.60
CA VAL A 58 -29.90 4.79 5.63
C VAL A 58 -29.52 4.38 7.04
N LEU A 59 -29.87 5.18 8.06
CA LEU A 59 -29.49 5.01 9.46
C LEU A 59 -29.85 3.62 10.01
N PHE A 60 -30.99 3.05 9.65
CA PHE A 60 -31.44 1.75 10.16
C PHE A 60 -30.58 0.57 9.70
N VAL A 61 -29.68 0.76 8.74
CA VAL A 61 -28.82 -0.29 8.17
C VAL A 61 -27.36 -0.14 8.62
N VAL A 62 -26.97 0.98 9.21
CA VAL A 62 -25.55 1.35 9.36
C VAL A 62 -25.24 1.94 10.73
N ASP A 63 -23.99 1.78 11.16
CA ASP A 63 -23.49 2.40 12.39
C ASP A 63 -23.52 3.94 12.28
N PRO A 64 -24.05 4.65 13.30
CA PRO A 64 -24.09 6.11 13.30
C PRO A 64 -22.74 6.81 13.05
N LYS A 65 -21.63 6.20 13.48
CA LYS A 65 -20.26 6.71 13.26
C LYS A 65 -19.89 6.75 11.78
N SER A 66 -20.54 5.93 10.95
CA SER A 66 -20.26 5.84 9.51
C SER A 66 -20.88 6.97 8.67
N ARG A 67 -21.61 7.92 9.27
CA ARG A 67 -22.38 8.97 8.56
C ARG A 67 -21.57 9.66 7.46
N LYS A 68 -20.36 10.12 7.78
CA LYS A 68 -19.48 10.82 6.84
C LYS A 68 -19.15 9.97 5.62
N GLN A 69 -18.70 8.74 5.84
CA GLN A 69 -18.37 7.80 4.77
C GLN A 69 -19.58 7.45 3.90
N ILE A 70 -20.75 7.22 4.51
CA ILE A 70 -22.00 6.91 3.82
C ILE A 70 -22.41 8.06 2.90
N LEU A 71 -22.44 9.30 3.41
CA LEU A 71 -22.82 10.47 2.61
C LEU A 71 -21.81 10.73 1.47
N GLN A 72 -20.51 10.54 1.72
CA GLN A 72 -19.50 10.63 0.67
C GLN A 72 -19.71 9.57 -0.43
N SER A 73 -20.04 8.34 -0.03
CA SER A 73 -20.33 7.23 -0.94
C SER A 73 -21.57 7.49 -1.79
N ILE A 74 -22.68 7.93 -1.18
CA ILE A 74 -23.91 8.34 -1.87
C ILE A 74 -23.59 9.46 -2.86
N GLY A 75 -22.85 10.49 -2.44
CA GLY A 75 -22.45 11.59 -3.31
C GLY A 75 -21.61 11.15 -4.52
N LYS A 76 -20.71 10.18 -4.35
CA LYS A 76 -19.96 9.56 -5.46
C LYS A 76 -20.89 8.83 -6.43
N LYS A 77 -21.84 8.06 -5.91
CA LYS A 77 -22.81 7.30 -6.72
C LYS A 77 -23.76 8.22 -7.48
N TRP A 78 -24.21 9.30 -6.86
CA TRP A 78 -25.00 10.34 -7.52
C TRP A 78 -24.24 11.00 -8.68
N ARG A 79 -22.96 11.35 -8.47
CA ARG A 79 -22.11 11.89 -9.57
C ARG A 79 -21.97 10.89 -10.73
N ASN A 80 -21.76 9.61 -10.42
CA ASN A 80 -21.67 8.55 -11.41
C ASN A 80 -22.97 8.39 -12.20
N PHE A 81 -24.12 8.46 -11.51
CA PHE A 81 -25.44 8.42 -12.15
C PHE A 81 -25.64 9.60 -13.11
N LYS A 82 -25.32 10.83 -12.68
CA LYS A 82 -25.37 12.00 -13.56
C LYS A 82 -24.44 11.84 -14.79
N HIS A 83 -23.28 11.21 -14.64
CA HIS A 83 -22.41 10.92 -15.77
C HIS A 83 -23.03 9.88 -16.71
N TYR A 84 -23.63 8.82 -16.17
CA TYR A 84 -24.35 7.81 -16.96
C TYR A 84 -25.49 8.43 -17.78
N LEU A 85 -26.32 9.27 -17.16
CA LEU A 85 -27.42 9.97 -17.84
C LEU A 85 -26.89 10.81 -19.02
N TYR A 86 -25.82 11.56 -18.80
CA TYR A 86 -25.17 12.33 -19.87
C TYR A 86 -24.64 11.41 -20.98
N ALA A 87 -23.87 10.38 -20.63
CA ALA A 87 -23.20 9.53 -21.61
C ALA A 87 -24.20 8.75 -22.48
N LYS A 88 -25.28 8.23 -21.88
CA LYS A 88 -26.28 7.40 -22.57
C LYS A 88 -27.30 8.23 -23.35
N PHE A 89 -27.78 9.34 -22.79
CA PHE A 89 -28.94 10.05 -23.34
C PHE A 89 -28.61 11.40 -24.00
N ILE A 90 -27.46 12.02 -23.68
CA ILE A 90 -27.12 13.37 -24.17
C ILE A 90 -25.94 13.34 -25.15
N LYS A 91 -24.82 12.72 -24.77
CA LYS A 91 -23.52 12.81 -25.48
C LYS A 91 -23.62 12.58 -26.99
N ASN A 92 -24.29 11.52 -27.42
CA ASN A 92 -24.39 11.17 -28.84
C ASN A 92 -25.52 11.94 -29.53
N ARG A 93 -26.66 12.12 -28.84
CA ARG A 93 -27.84 12.79 -29.38
C ARG A 93 -27.68 14.30 -29.53
N SER A 94 -26.78 14.92 -28.77
CA SER A 94 -26.48 16.35 -28.86
C SER A 94 -25.86 16.75 -30.21
N LYS A 95 -25.40 15.77 -31.00
CA LYS A 95 -24.84 16.00 -32.33
C LYS A 95 -25.90 15.96 -33.43
N ASP A 96 -27.08 15.41 -33.14
CA ASP A 96 -28.17 15.25 -34.10
C ASP A 96 -29.12 16.46 -34.00
N PRO A 97 -29.29 17.26 -35.06
CA PRO A 97 -30.16 18.45 -35.04
C PRO A 97 -31.64 18.14 -34.76
N LYS A 98 -32.07 16.88 -35.00
CA LYS A 98 -33.46 16.42 -34.85
C LYS A 98 -33.74 15.73 -33.51
N ALA A 99 -32.74 15.55 -32.65
CA ALA A 99 -32.93 14.82 -31.39
C ALA A 99 -33.63 15.67 -30.34
N ASN A 100 -34.79 15.20 -29.85
CA ASN A 100 -35.48 15.83 -28.73
C ASN A 100 -34.79 15.48 -27.39
N LEU A 101 -33.77 16.25 -27.04
CA LEU A 101 -32.97 16.06 -25.81
C LEU A 101 -33.76 16.31 -24.53
N PHE A 102 -34.86 17.07 -24.59
CA PHE A 102 -35.61 17.52 -23.41
C PHE A 102 -36.68 16.53 -22.94
N LYS A 103 -36.81 15.37 -23.59
CA LYS A 103 -37.65 14.28 -23.11
C LYS A 103 -36.86 13.44 -22.09
N PRO A 104 -37.34 13.29 -20.84
CA PRO A 104 -36.65 12.48 -19.85
C PRO A 104 -36.61 11.00 -20.27
N PRO A 105 -35.59 10.24 -19.83
CA PRO A 105 -35.52 8.81 -20.12
C PRO A 105 -36.67 8.03 -19.48
N LYS A 106 -37.29 7.11 -20.25
CA LYS A 106 -38.38 6.24 -19.75
C LYS A 106 -37.94 5.31 -18.61
N ASP A 107 -36.67 4.88 -18.63
CA ASP A 107 -36.06 4.00 -17.61
C ASP A 107 -36.07 4.64 -16.20
N TYR A 108 -36.24 5.97 -16.10
CA TYR A 108 -36.15 6.72 -14.84
C TYR A 108 -37.38 7.61 -14.64
N PRO A 109 -38.56 7.02 -14.35
CA PRO A 109 -39.83 7.75 -14.26
C PRO A 109 -39.87 8.77 -13.11
N PHE A 110 -39.04 8.60 -12.09
CA PHE A 110 -38.90 9.54 -10.97
C PHE A 110 -38.20 10.86 -11.35
N ILE A 111 -37.58 10.95 -12.54
CA ILE A 111 -36.98 12.20 -13.02
C ILE A 111 -38.07 13.06 -13.67
N LYS A 112 -38.41 14.17 -13.01
CA LYS A 112 -39.37 15.14 -13.54
C LYS A 112 -38.84 15.78 -14.82
N LYS A 113 -39.75 16.17 -15.71
CA LYS A 113 -39.41 16.78 -17.01
C LYS A 113 -38.69 18.11 -16.82
N GLU A 114 -39.06 18.87 -15.80
CA GLU A 114 -38.49 20.16 -15.42
C GLU A 114 -37.04 19.98 -14.98
N ASP A 115 -36.79 19.04 -14.07
CA ASP A 115 -35.45 18.70 -13.57
C ASP A 115 -34.54 18.20 -14.70
N TRP A 116 -35.08 17.40 -15.62
CA TRP A 116 -34.35 16.93 -16.79
C TRP A 116 -33.94 18.08 -17.71
N LYS A 117 -34.82 19.06 -17.96
CA LYS A 117 -34.49 20.23 -18.77
C LYS A 117 -33.34 21.04 -18.17
N VAL A 118 -33.38 21.30 -16.86
CA VAL A 118 -32.30 21.99 -16.14
C VAL A 118 -30.99 21.20 -16.23
N PHE A 119 -31.07 19.88 -16.07
CA PHE A 119 -29.88 19.03 -16.21
C PHE A 119 -29.27 19.08 -17.62
N VAL A 120 -30.10 18.98 -18.67
CA VAL A 120 -29.64 19.04 -20.06
C VAL A 120 -29.01 20.41 -20.38
N SER A 121 -29.65 21.51 -19.97
CA SER A 121 -29.12 22.86 -20.25
C SER A 121 -27.72 23.05 -19.64
N HIS A 122 -27.48 22.54 -18.42
CA HIS A 122 -26.16 22.59 -17.80
C HIS A 122 -25.10 21.76 -18.55
N ARG A 123 -25.49 20.61 -19.12
CA ARG A 123 -24.58 19.67 -19.79
C ARG A 123 -24.20 20.05 -21.22
N VAL A 124 -24.98 20.90 -21.87
CA VAL A 124 -24.71 21.38 -23.24
C VAL A 124 -23.79 22.63 -23.24
N THR A 125 -23.57 23.26 -22.08
CA THR A 125 -22.72 24.45 -21.99
C THR A 125 -21.25 24.17 -22.36
N LYS A 126 -20.62 25.13 -23.06
CA LYS A 126 -19.19 25.08 -23.41
C LYS A 126 -18.28 24.90 -22.19
N LYS A 127 -18.59 25.61 -21.09
CA LYS A 127 -17.87 25.49 -19.80
C LYS A 127 -17.88 24.06 -19.27
N TRP A 128 -18.99 23.34 -19.44
CA TRP A 128 -19.06 21.94 -19.02
C TRP A 128 -18.22 21.04 -19.92
N GLU A 129 -18.24 21.27 -21.22
CA GLU A 129 -17.46 20.51 -22.20
C GLU A 129 -15.95 20.64 -21.93
N GLU A 130 -15.45 21.85 -21.72
CA GLU A 130 -14.05 22.12 -21.38
C GLU A 130 -13.64 21.37 -20.09
N LYS A 131 -14.46 21.45 -19.05
CA LYS A 131 -14.23 20.72 -17.79
C LYS A 131 -14.20 19.20 -18.01
N SER A 132 -15.10 18.69 -18.84
CA SER A 132 -15.19 17.27 -19.20
C SER A 132 -13.95 16.81 -19.97
N MET A 133 -13.48 17.61 -20.94
CA MET A 133 -12.28 17.31 -21.72
C MET A 133 -11.02 17.33 -20.86
N LYS A 134 -10.86 18.33 -19.98
CA LYS A 134 -9.75 18.36 -19.02
C LYS A 134 -9.71 17.09 -18.17
N ALA A 135 -10.85 16.68 -17.61
CA ALA A 135 -10.93 15.47 -16.80
C ALA A 135 -10.62 14.18 -17.60
N LYS A 136 -11.04 14.10 -18.87
CA LYS A 136 -10.71 12.97 -19.75
C LYS A 136 -9.20 12.92 -20.03
N ASN A 137 -8.58 14.05 -20.32
CA ASN A 137 -7.15 14.13 -20.58
C ASN A 137 -6.35 13.70 -19.34
N THR A 138 -6.72 14.21 -18.15
CA THR A 138 -6.12 13.75 -16.89
C THR A 138 -6.28 12.24 -16.70
N ARG A 139 -7.47 11.69 -16.99
CA ARG A 139 -7.72 10.24 -16.87
C ARG A 139 -6.89 9.41 -17.85
N ALA A 140 -6.60 9.93 -19.05
CA ALA A 140 -5.83 9.22 -20.08
C ALA A 140 -4.38 8.95 -19.63
N HIS A 141 -3.81 9.76 -18.74
CA HIS A 141 -2.48 9.52 -18.17
C HIS A 141 -2.43 8.35 -17.19
N HIS A 142 -3.56 7.82 -16.72
CA HIS A 142 -3.60 6.65 -15.83
C HIS A 142 -3.44 5.34 -16.60
N LYS A 143 -2.18 5.00 -16.93
CA LYS A 143 -1.81 3.81 -17.73
C LYS A 143 -2.07 2.48 -17.03
N TYR A 144 -1.74 2.37 -15.74
CA TYR A 144 -1.75 1.09 -15.00
C TYR A 144 -2.93 0.99 -14.04
N ASN A 145 -4.13 0.77 -14.57
CA ASN A 145 -5.33 0.58 -13.76
C ASN A 145 -5.30 -0.72 -12.97
N HIS A 146 -5.80 -0.71 -11.74
CA HIS A 146 -5.99 -1.93 -10.96
C HIS A 146 -7.21 -2.73 -11.48
N ARG A 147 -7.22 -4.04 -11.19
CA ARG A 147 -8.22 -5.02 -11.63
C ARG A 147 -9.10 -5.56 -10.49
N LEU A 148 -9.03 -4.92 -9.32
CA LEU A 148 -9.74 -5.30 -8.09
C LEU A 148 -11.27 -5.14 -8.11
N SER A 149 -11.87 -4.65 -9.20
CA SER A 149 -13.32 -4.49 -9.32
C SER A 149 -13.93 -3.73 -8.12
N LYS A 150 -15.08 -4.17 -7.60
CA LYS A 150 -15.75 -3.61 -6.41
C LYS A 150 -15.00 -3.86 -5.09
N LYS A 151 -14.06 -4.82 -5.07
CA LYS A 151 -13.32 -5.20 -3.86
C LYS A 151 -12.41 -4.07 -3.37
N GLY A 152 -11.79 -3.34 -4.30
CA GLY A 152 -10.86 -2.26 -3.95
C GLY A 152 -9.61 -2.78 -3.23
N TYR A 153 -8.78 -1.84 -2.76
CA TYR A 153 -7.53 -2.16 -2.07
C TYR A 153 -7.78 -2.74 -0.68
N ASP A 154 -8.71 -2.18 0.09
CA ASP A 154 -8.98 -2.64 1.45
C ASP A 154 -9.51 -4.08 1.47
N GLY A 155 -10.28 -4.46 0.44
CA GLY A 155 -10.68 -5.84 0.27
C GLY A 155 -9.54 -6.76 -0.15
N LEU A 156 -8.59 -6.30 -0.97
CA LEU A 156 -7.37 -7.05 -1.29
C LEU A 156 -6.48 -7.24 -0.06
N ILE A 157 -6.34 -6.19 0.76
CA ILE A 157 -5.60 -6.24 2.03
C ILE A 157 -6.22 -7.30 2.92
N ASN A 158 -7.54 -7.27 3.11
CA ASN A 158 -8.26 -8.26 3.92
C ASN A 158 -8.07 -9.69 3.39
N ASP A 159 -8.12 -9.91 2.06
CA ASP A 159 -7.83 -11.23 1.49
C ASP A 159 -6.41 -11.69 1.84
N ILE A 160 -5.41 -10.82 1.70
CA ILE A 160 -4.00 -11.16 1.99
C ILE A 160 -3.81 -11.45 3.48
N MET A 161 -4.44 -10.69 4.36
CA MET A 161 -4.39 -10.93 5.81
C MET A 161 -4.99 -12.30 6.14
N GLN A 162 -6.11 -12.66 5.52
CA GLN A 162 -6.75 -13.99 5.71
C GLN A 162 -5.90 -15.13 5.13
N GLU A 163 -5.26 -14.93 3.98
CA GLU A 163 -4.41 -15.94 3.33
C GLU A 163 -3.08 -16.18 4.06
N THR A 164 -2.47 -15.13 4.62
CA THR A 164 -1.09 -15.17 5.12
C THR A 164 -0.97 -15.02 6.63
N GLY A 165 -2.04 -14.64 7.33
CA GLY A 165 -2.02 -14.33 8.76
C GLY A 165 -1.27 -13.03 9.11
N LYS A 166 -0.85 -12.25 8.10
CA LYS A 166 -0.16 -10.97 8.30
C LYS A 166 -1.10 -9.87 8.74
N THR A 167 -0.54 -8.91 9.46
CA THR A 167 -1.18 -7.62 9.76
C THR A 167 -1.13 -6.70 8.54
N GLU A 168 -1.92 -5.61 8.56
CA GLU A 168 -2.00 -4.66 7.43
C GLU A 168 -0.65 -3.95 7.20
N GLU A 169 0.08 -3.65 8.28
CA GLU A 169 1.36 -2.95 8.29
C GLU A 169 2.49 -3.80 7.68
N GLU A 170 2.40 -5.12 7.82
CA GLU A 170 3.37 -6.06 7.26
C GLU A 170 3.20 -6.27 5.75
N ILE A 171 2.07 -5.83 5.18
CA ILE A 171 1.78 -6.00 3.76
C ILE A 171 2.47 -4.91 2.95
N ASN A 172 3.54 -5.30 2.27
CA ASN A 172 4.30 -4.39 1.43
C ASN A 172 3.45 -3.82 0.27
N ARG A 173 3.45 -2.50 0.13
CA ARG A 173 2.72 -1.77 -0.93
C ARG A 173 3.06 -2.23 -2.36
N THR A 174 4.30 -2.65 -2.62
CA THR A 174 4.70 -3.18 -3.93
C THR A 174 4.00 -4.51 -4.23
N VAL A 175 3.82 -5.36 -3.22
CA VAL A 175 3.08 -6.63 -3.34
C VAL A 175 1.61 -6.35 -3.63
N LEU A 176 0.99 -5.41 -2.89
CA LEU A 176 -0.37 -4.96 -3.15
C LEU A 176 -0.53 -4.41 -4.56
N TRP A 177 0.40 -3.57 -5.01
CA TRP A 177 0.34 -2.96 -6.33
C TRP A 177 0.42 -4.00 -7.46
N LYS A 178 1.26 -5.04 -7.28
CA LYS A 178 1.38 -6.18 -8.19
C LYS A 178 0.12 -7.07 -8.19
N LYS A 179 -0.30 -7.60 -7.04
CA LYS A 179 -1.54 -8.42 -6.93
C LYS A 179 -2.76 -7.68 -7.48
N ALA A 180 -2.86 -6.37 -7.24
CA ALA A 180 -3.95 -5.54 -7.75
C ALA A 180 -4.05 -5.48 -9.29
N ARG A 181 -3.00 -5.85 -10.02
CA ARG A 181 -2.90 -5.77 -11.49
C ARG A 181 -2.73 -7.13 -12.15
N GLU A 182 -2.83 -8.19 -11.37
CA GLU A 182 -2.77 -9.55 -11.87
C GLU A 182 -4.02 -9.88 -12.70
N LEU A 183 -3.84 -10.69 -13.74
CA LEU A 183 -4.92 -11.22 -14.56
C LEU A 183 -5.65 -12.34 -13.82
N LYS A 184 -6.93 -12.55 -14.15
CA LYS A 184 -7.71 -13.66 -13.57
C LYS A 184 -7.14 -15.05 -13.87
N ILE A 185 -6.46 -15.18 -15.00
CA ILE A 185 -5.76 -16.40 -15.45
C ILE A 185 -4.34 -16.52 -14.84
N GLY A 186 -3.94 -15.58 -13.98
CA GLY A 186 -2.57 -15.41 -13.50
C GLY A 186 -1.71 -14.54 -14.42
N GLY A 187 -0.66 -13.93 -13.86
CA GLY A 187 0.31 -13.13 -14.61
C GLY A 187 -0.15 -11.71 -14.96
N TYR A 188 0.49 -11.10 -15.96
CA TYR A 188 0.37 -9.67 -16.28
C TYR A 188 0.31 -9.44 -17.80
N ASP A 189 -0.34 -8.34 -18.23
CA ASP A 189 -0.23 -7.86 -19.62
C ASP A 189 1.23 -7.54 -19.98
N ALA A 190 1.61 -7.58 -21.26
CA ALA A 190 3.00 -7.36 -21.69
C ALA A 190 3.62 -6.03 -21.17
N ASP A 191 2.88 -4.92 -21.32
CA ASP A 191 3.25 -3.61 -20.80
C ASP A 191 3.42 -3.59 -19.28
N MET A 192 2.57 -4.35 -18.59
CA MET A 192 2.53 -4.42 -17.14
C MET A 192 3.66 -5.30 -16.61
N LYS A 193 3.92 -6.43 -17.27
CA LYS A 193 5.00 -7.37 -16.97
C LYS A 193 6.36 -6.67 -16.99
N THR A 194 6.62 -5.84 -18.01
CA THR A 194 7.85 -5.03 -18.09
C THR A 194 8.08 -4.17 -16.84
N ILE A 195 7.01 -3.63 -16.24
CA ILE A 195 7.12 -2.83 -15.01
C ILE A 195 7.30 -3.71 -13.78
N VAL A 196 6.58 -4.83 -13.71
CA VAL A 196 6.74 -5.82 -12.63
C VAL A 196 8.17 -6.34 -12.58
N ASP A 197 8.74 -6.73 -13.72
CA ASP A 197 10.10 -7.24 -13.83
C ASP A 197 11.12 -6.19 -13.36
N LYS A 198 10.94 -4.91 -13.73
CA LYS A 198 11.77 -3.80 -13.24
C LYS A 198 11.66 -3.60 -11.72
N ILE A 199 10.47 -3.77 -11.14
CA ILE A 199 10.28 -3.69 -9.68
C ILE A 199 11.02 -4.83 -8.99
N ASP A 200 10.90 -6.05 -9.53
CA ASP A 200 11.51 -7.23 -8.96
C ASP A 200 13.04 -7.22 -9.11
N GLU A 201 13.57 -6.75 -10.24
CA GLU A 201 15.00 -6.51 -10.43
C GLU A 201 15.55 -5.50 -9.42
N ARG A 202 14.86 -4.37 -9.21
CA ARG A 202 15.24 -3.38 -8.19
C ARG A 202 15.22 -3.98 -6.80
N ARG A 203 14.19 -4.77 -6.46
CA ARG A 203 14.10 -5.45 -5.17
C ARG A 203 15.25 -6.44 -4.97
N LEU A 204 15.57 -7.24 -5.99
CA LEU A 204 16.65 -8.22 -5.94
C LEU A 204 18.03 -7.54 -5.81
N SER A 205 18.27 -6.44 -6.51
CA SER A 205 19.52 -5.68 -6.39
C SER A 205 19.71 -5.09 -4.99
N LEU A 206 18.65 -4.59 -4.35
CA LEU A 206 18.69 -4.13 -2.95
C LEU A 206 19.01 -5.28 -1.99
N LEU A 207 18.37 -6.44 -2.18
CA LEU A 207 18.65 -7.64 -1.36
C LEU A 207 20.10 -8.11 -1.53
N ARG A 208 20.63 -8.16 -2.75
CA ARG A 208 22.04 -8.51 -3.00
C ARG A 208 23.00 -7.55 -2.30
N ARG A 209 22.73 -6.24 -2.35
CA ARG A 209 23.54 -5.23 -1.66
C ARG A 209 23.50 -5.41 -0.14
N ALA A 210 22.31 -5.61 0.43
CA ALA A 210 22.16 -5.86 1.86
C ALA A 210 22.89 -7.14 2.30
N MET A 211 22.72 -8.23 1.56
CA MET A 211 23.44 -9.49 1.84
C MET A 211 24.96 -9.32 1.73
N SER A 212 25.45 -8.54 0.76
CA SER A 212 26.89 -8.25 0.63
C SER A 212 27.44 -7.51 1.84
N VAL A 213 26.68 -6.56 2.40
CA VAL A 213 27.07 -5.83 3.62
C VAL A 213 27.11 -6.77 4.82
N VAL A 214 26.06 -7.58 5.00
CA VAL A 214 25.99 -8.57 6.10
C VAL A 214 27.13 -9.57 6.00
N LYS A 215 27.41 -10.10 4.80
CA LYS A 215 28.54 -11.01 4.59
C LYS A 215 29.88 -10.34 4.92
N GLY A 216 30.07 -9.09 4.52
CA GLY A 216 31.29 -8.34 4.84
C GLY A 216 31.47 -8.10 6.35
N LEU A 217 30.39 -7.81 7.08
CA LEU A 217 30.43 -7.68 8.54
C LEU A 217 30.77 -9.01 9.21
N PHE A 218 30.15 -10.11 8.75
CA PHE A 218 30.40 -11.44 9.28
C PHE A 218 31.88 -11.85 9.08
N SER A 219 32.44 -11.64 7.89
CA SER A 219 33.85 -11.93 7.61
C SER A 219 34.80 -11.11 8.48
N ARG A 220 34.50 -9.83 8.77
CA ARG A 220 35.32 -9.02 9.69
C ARG A 220 35.31 -9.58 11.12
N VAL A 221 34.16 -10.01 11.62
CA VAL A 221 34.05 -10.62 12.94
C VAL A 221 34.81 -11.95 13.00
N GLU A 222 34.74 -12.76 11.94
CA GLU A 222 35.53 -13.99 11.85
C GLU A 222 37.05 -13.71 11.86
N GLU A 223 37.52 -12.71 11.11
CA GLU A 223 38.93 -12.29 11.11
C GLU A 223 39.40 -11.83 12.50
N GLU A 224 38.61 -11.02 13.20
CA GLU A 224 38.91 -10.57 14.57
C GLU A 224 39.01 -11.74 15.55
N LEU A 225 38.11 -12.73 15.46
CA LEU A 225 38.14 -13.93 16.30
C LEU A 225 39.38 -14.79 16.03
N ILE A 226 39.76 -14.96 14.76
CA ILE A 226 40.97 -15.69 14.37
C ILE A 226 42.21 -14.97 14.89
N GLN A 227 42.27 -13.64 14.78
CA GLN A 227 43.38 -12.85 15.28
C GLN A 227 43.50 -12.92 16.81
N ALA A 228 42.39 -12.87 17.54
CA ALA A 228 42.38 -13.05 18.99
C ALA A 228 42.86 -14.46 19.40
N SER A 229 42.39 -15.49 18.71
CA SER A 229 42.78 -16.89 18.94
C SER A 229 44.28 -17.11 18.71
N THR A 230 44.81 -16.61 17.60
CA THR A 230 46.25 -16.71 17.29
C THR A 230 47.10 -15.94 18.31
N HIS A 231 46.65 -14.76 18.76
CA HIS A 231 47.33 -14.00 19.80
C HIS A 231 47.35 -14.75 21.14
N LEU A 232 46.23 -15.33 21.56
CA LEU A 232 46.16 -16.18 22.76
C LEU A 232 47.08 -17.41 22.67
N TYR A 233 47.12 -18.06 21.51
CA TYR A 233 48.04 -19.16 21.25
C TYR A 233 49.50 -18.73 21.40
N GLN A 234 49.89 -17.59 20.81
CA GLN A 234 51.25 -17.06 20.95
C GLN A 234 51.61 -16.69 22.40
N ILE A 235 50.67 -16.09 23.14
CA ILE A 235 50.85 -15.82 24.58
C ILE A 235 51.12 -17.13 25.33
N ASN A 236 50.31 -18.16 25.09
CA ASN A 236 50.43 -19.45 25.77
C ASN A 236 51.76 -20.16 25.42
N VAL A 237 52.18 -20.13 24.16
CA VAL A 237 53.49 -20.65 23.73
C VAL A 237 54.64 -19.91 24.43
N ARG A 238 54.60 -18.57 24.52
CA ARG A 238 55.60 -17.80 25.27
C ARG A 238 55.60 -18.14 26.76
N TYR A 239 54.43 -18.30 27.36
CA TYR A 239 54.29 -18.63 28.77
C TYR A 239 54.81 -20.03 29.10
N THR A 240 54.53 -21.02 28.24
CA THR A 240 55.02 -22.40 28.39
C THR A 240 56.53 -22.51 28.15
N LEU A 241 57.08 -21.86 27.11
CA LEU A 241 58.52 -21.77 26.88
C LEU A 241 59.24 -21.02 28.01
N GLY A 242 58.65 -19.95 28.54
CA GLY A 242 59.16 -19.23 29.71
C GLY A 242 59.18 -20.07 30.99
N LYS A 243 58.20 -20.96 31.19
CA LYS A 243 58.23 -21.96 32.27
C LYS A 243 59.29 -23.03 32.05
N HIS A 244 59.51 -23.48 30.81
CA HIS A 244 60.55 -24.44 30.48
C HIS A 244 61.95 -23.86 30.64
N THR A 245 62.18 -22.59 30.28
CA THR A 245 63.46 -21.92 30.55
C THR A 245 63.67 -21.72 32.05
N HIS A 246 62.66 -21.25 32.79
CA HIS A 246 62.79 -21.05 34.24
C HIS A 246 63.00 -22.36 35.02
N THR A 247 62.30 -23.44 34.64
CA THR A 247 62.55 -24.78 35.22
C THR A 247 63.91 -25.35 34.83
N ARG A 248 64.37 -25.15 33.58
CA ARG A 248 65.69 -25.60 33.12
C ARG A 248 66.82 -24.80 33.80
N THR A 249 66.68 -23.49 34.00
CA THR A 249 67.62 -22.67 34.77
C THR A 249 67.61 -23.05 36.25
N ARG A 250 66.45 -23.39 36.83
CA ARG A 250 66.34 -23.84 38.23
C ARG A 250 66.93 -25.24 38.43
N VAL A 251 66.76 -26.16 37.47
CA VAL A 251 67.41 -27.48 37.46
C VAL A 251 68.92 -27.35 37.26
N TYR A 252 69.36 -26.53 36.30
CA TYR A 252 70.79 -26.29 36.04
C TYR A 252 71.50 -25.63 37.24
N ASN A 253 70.83 -24.70 37.93
CA ASN A 253 71.35 -24.12 39.17
C ASN A 253 71.32 -25.12 40.34
N ARG A 254 70.35 -26.05 40.42
CA ARG A 254 70.33 -27.12 41.43
C ARG A 254 71.44 -28.16 41.22
N THR A 255 71.70 -28.58 39.97
CA THR A 255 72.81 -29.50 39.64
C THR A 255 74.18 -28.83 39.80
N ARG A 256 74.31 -27.52 39.54
CA ARG A 256 75.55 -26.77 39.77
C ARG A 256 75.87 -26.56 41.25
N VAL A 257 74.86 -26.42 42.11
CA VAL A 257 75.06 -26.37 43.58
C VAL A 257 75.50 -27.73 44.11
N TYR A 258 74.89 -28.84 43.67
CA TYR A 258 75.28 -30.19 44.08
C TYR A 258 76.67 -30.64 43.60
N SER A 259 77.13 -30.16 42.44
CA SER A 259 78.49 -30.45 41.93
C SER A 259 79.56 -29.57 42.56
N ARG A 260 79.21 -28.41 43.14
CA ARG A 260 80.15 -27.57 43.91
C ARG A 260 80.34 -28.00 45.37
N THR A 261 79.41 -28.74 45.96
CA THR A 261 79.58 -29.26 47.34
C THR A 261 80.40 -30.56 47.43
N ARG A 262 80.79 -31.16 46.29
CA ARG A 262 81.55 -32.42 46.26
C ARG A 262 83.03 -32.28 45.86
N MET A 263 83.52 -31.05 45.69
CA MET A 263 84.92 -30.75 45.31
C MET A 263 85.75 -30.11 46.43
N TYR A 264 85.21 -29.98 47.65
CA TYR A 264 85.96 -29.62 48.85
C TYR A 264 85.50 -30.51 50.01
N GLY A 265 86.18 -31.63 50.21
CA GLY A 265 85.92 -32.52 51.34
C GLY A 265 86.67 -33.84 51.25
N ARG A 266 87.83 -33.88 51.92
CA ARG A 266 88.65 -35.04 52.36
C ARG A 266 89.52 -35.71 51.28
N THR A 267 90.84 -35.96 51.43
CA THR A 267 91.72 -36.22 52.61
C THR A 267 91.09 -37.02 53.72
#